data_AF-A0A920KLI1-F1
#
_entry.id   AF-A0A920KLI1-F1
#
_cell.length_a   1.000
_cell.length_b   1.000
_cell.length_c   1.000
_cell.angle_alpha   90.00
_cell.angle_beta   90.00
_cell.angle_gamma   90.00
#
_symmetry.space_group_name_H-M   'P 1'
#
loop_
_entity.id
_entity.type
_entity.pdbx_description
1 polymer ?
#
loop_
_entity_poly.entity_id
_entity_poly.type
_entity_poly.pdbx_seq_one_letter_code
_entity_poly.pdbx_strand_id
1 'polypeptide(L)'
;MQTNFLRRLIFDEKSRSLLIQTLVIGLFALFIYLIAQQTAYNLEKRGISSGFDFLNIAAGYDISISLIPFTSEDTHLRAYFVGLLNTLMIAVCGCILATIIGFLVGIIRLSSNWLFRNIAYVYVEFTRNVPVLLQIILYYSILLNLPKIKQAFVIFDTFYLTNRGLFSPSPIFKEGFSIVLWSFIFAIIFSILLKRFLKKKQEQTGKQYPIFLINSAIIIFTPIFFFMSWECH
;
A
#
# COMPACT_ATOMS: atom_id res chain seq x y z
N MET A 1 -22.25 31.22 49.53
CA MET A 1 -22.01 30.39 48.32
C MET A 1 -20.54 29.98 48.28
N GLN A 2 -20.19 28.82 48.83
CA GLN A 2 -18.92 28.16 48.55
C GLN A 2 -19.23 26.67 48.43
N THR A 3 -19.61 26.23 47.23
CA THR A 3 -19.62 24.81 46.93
C THR A 3 -18.19 24.34 46.98
N ASN A 4 -17.79 23.72 48.09
CA ASN A 4 -16.45 23.12 48.24
C ASN A 4 -16.19 22.22 47.04
N PHE A 5 -15.28 22.63 46.17
CA PHE A 5 -14.89 21.94 44.93
C PHE A 5 -14.60 20.45 45.19
N LEU A 6 -13.93 20.17 46.30
CA LEU A 6 -13.63 18.82 46.79
C LEU A 6 -14.87 17.96 47.05
N ARG A 7 -15.99 18.56 47.49
CA ARG A 7 -17.25 17.85 47.72
C ARG A 7 -17.95 17.51 46.40
N ARG A 8 -17.94 18.41 45.41
CA ARG A 8 -18.43 18.06 44.06
C ARG A 8 -17.59 16.97 43.41
N LEU A 9 -16.27 17.03 43.58
CA LEU A 9 -15.33 16.08 43.01
C LEU A 9 -15.57 14.63 43.49
N ILE A 10 -15.94 14.44 44.76
CA ILE A 10 -16.09 13.13 45.40
C ILE A 10 -17.55 12.62 45.35
N PHE A 11 -18.54 13.51 45.47
CA PHE A 11 -19.95 13.12 45.62
C PHE A 11 -20.77 13.21 44.32
N ASP A 12 -20.28 13.89 43.28
CA ASP A 12 -20.95 13.95 41.97
C ASP A 12 -20.53 12.74 41.11
N GLU A 13 -21.50 12.02 40.55
CA GLU A 13 -21.31 10.75 39.83
C GLU A 13 -20.35 10.92 38.64
N LYS A 14 -20.48 12.04 37.91
CA LYS A 14 -19.64 12.36 36.74
C LYS A 14 -18.21 12.71 37.14
N SER A 15 -18.02 13.50 38.20
CA SER A 15 -16.68 13.90 38.66
C SER A 15 -15.92 12.74 39.28
N ARG A 16 -16.60 11.87 40.04
CA ARG A 16 -16.01 10.64 40.60
C ARG A 16 -15.57 9.67 39.50
N SER A 17 -16.38 9.49 38.46
CA SER A 17 -16.05 8.65 37.31
C SER A 17 -14.79 9.15 36.58
N LEU A 18 -14.71 10.45 36.30
CA LEU A 18 -13.54 11.08 35.69
C LEU A 18 -12.28 10.92 36.55
N LEU A 19 -12.37 11.16 37.86
CA LEU A 19 -11.24 10.97 38.78
C LEU A 19 -10.72 9.53 38.78
N ILE A 20 -11.61 8.56 38.90
CA ILE A 20 -11.23 7.15 38.93
C ILE A 20 -10.61 6.75 37.59
N GLN A 21 -11.18 7.19 36.47
CA GLN A 21 -10.62 6.91 35.14
C GLN A 21 -9.23 7.52 34.98
N THR A 22 -9.02 8.79 35.36
CA THR A 22 -7.71 9.44 35.32
C THR A 22 -6.71 8.73 36.23
N LEU A 23 -7.13 8.32 37.43
CA LEU A 23 -6.29 7.59 38.37
C LEU A 23 -5.90 6.22 37.81
N VAL A 24 -6.85 5.46 37.27
CA VAL A 24 -6.59 4.13 36.70
C VAL A 24 -5.68 4.22 35.47
N ILE A 25 -5.93 5.17 34.55
CA ILE A 25 -5.07 5.39 33.39
C ILE A 25 -3.67 5.82 33.84
N GLY A 26 -3.56 6.73 34.82
CA GLY A 26 -2.29 7.17 35.37
C GLY A 26 -1.50 6.04 36.01
N LEU A 27 -2.15 5.19 36.81
CA LEU A 27 -1.54 4.04 37.48
C LEU A 27 -1.11 2.99 36.46
N PHE A 28 -1.93 2.74 35.43
CA PHE A 28 -1.59 1.84 34.33
C PHE A 28 -0.41 2.35 33.49
N ALA A 29 -0.39 3.64 33.14
CA ALA A 29 0.71 4.25 32.42
C ALA A 29 2.01 4.21 33.23
N LEU A 30 1.93 4.46 34.54
CA LEU A 30 3.07 4.35 35.46
C LEU A 30 3.57 2.90 35.56
N PHE A 31 2.67 1.92 35.64
CA PHE A 31 3.03 0.51 35.63
C PHE A 31 3.76 0.11 34.34
N ILE A 32 3.25 0.50 33.17
CA ILE A 32 3.91 0.28 31.87
C ILE A 32 5.28 0.96 31.83
N TYR A 33 5.37 2.21 32.30
CA TYR A 33 6.63 2.95 32.35
C TYR A 33 7.69 2.24 33.21
N LEU A 34 7.31 1.75 34.39
CA LEU A 34 8.22 1.01 35.27
C LEU A 34 8.70 -0.29 34.61
N ILE A 35 7.80 -1.07 34.00
CA ILE A 35 8.20 -2.29 33.28
C ILE A 35 9.14 -1.98 32.12
N ALA A 36 8.82 -0.96 31.32
CA ALA A 36 9.63 -0.57 30.18
C ALA A 36 11.05 -0.17 30.60
N GLN A 37 11.18 0.65 31.66
CA GLN A 37 12.48 1.07 32.18
C GLN A 37 13.28 -0.10 32.75
N GLN A 38 12.65 -0.99 33.53
CA GLN A 38 13.34 -2.15 34.08
C GLN A 38 13.76 -3.12 32.97
N THR A 39 12.93 -3.29 31.94
CA THR A 39 13.26 -4.14 30.80
C THR A 39 14.42 -3.55 29.99
N ALA A 40 14.37 -2.26 29.68
CA ALA A 40 15.44 -1.56 28.96
C ALA A 40 16.78 -1.66 29.71
N TYR A 41 16.78 -1.38 31.02
CA TYR A 41 17.97 -1.49 31.86
C TYR A 41 18.56 -2.92 31.89
N ASN A 42 17.72 -3.94 31.95
CA ASN A 42 18.16 -5.34 31.92
C ASN A 42 18.65 -5.80 30.54
N LEU A 43 18.10 -5.24 29.45
CA LEU A 43 18.55 -5.53 28.08
C LEU A 43 19.90 -4.86 27.77
N GLU A 44 20.07 -3.60 28.19
CA GLU A 44 21.32 -2.86 28.03
C GLU A 44 22.48 -3.56 28.75
N LYS A 45 22.26 -4.03 29.99
CA LYS A 45 23.25 -4.84 30.73
C LYS A 45 23.69 -6.12 30.02
N ARG A 46 22.85 -6.64 29.12
CA ARG A 46 23.12 -7.86 28.34
C ARG A 46 23.71 -7.54 26.96
N GLY A 47 24.03 -6.28 26.69
CA GLY A 47 24.54 -5.84 25.39
C GLY A 47 23.49 -5.92 24.26
N ILE A 48 22.21 -6.07 24.60
CA ILE A 48 21.13 -6.05 23.62
C ILE A 48 20.73 -4.59 23.44
N SER A 49 20.99 -4.02 22.26
CA SER A 49 20.52 -2.68 21.90
C SER A 49 18.98 -2.67 21.97
N SER A 50 18.45 -2.13 23.07
CA SER A 50 17.02 -1.95 23.29
C SER A 50 16.63 -0.54 22.93
N GLY A 51 15.73 -0.36 21.96
CA GLY A 51 15.25 0.95 21.54
C GLY A 51 15.10 1.06 20.03
N PHE A 52 15.11 2.30 19.51
CA PHE A 52 15.03 2.59 18.08
C PHE A 52 16.41 2.82 17.44
N ASP A 53 17.50 2.66 18.20
CA ASP A 53 18.86 2.89 17.69
C ASP A 53 19.21 1.97 16.52
N PHE A 54 18.64 0.76 16.48
CA PHE A 54 18.78 -0.15 15.35
C PHE A 54 18.33 0.49 14.02
N LEU A 55 17.39 1.43 14.03
CA LEU A 55 16.94 2.12 12.82
C LEU A 55 18.05 2.95 12.17
N ASN A 56 19.04 3.40 12.94
CA ASN A 56 20.14 4.23 12.47
C ASN A 56 21.42 3.44 12.16
N ILE A 57 21.44 2.14 12.41
CA ILE A 57 22.57 1.26 12.08
C ILE A 57 22.46 0.84 10.61
N ALA A 58 23.60 0.61 9.95
CA ALA A 58 23.67 0.11 8.59
C ALA A 58 22.94 -1.24 8.43
N ALA A 59 22.17 -1.37 7.36
CA ALA A 59 21.30 -2.52 7.13
C ALA A 59 22.08 -3.83 6.90
N GLY A 60 23.24 -3.76 6.24
CA GLY A 60 24.10 -4.91 5.98
C GLY A 60 23.57 -5.90 4.93
N TYR A 61 22.50 -5.54 4.21
CA TYR A 61 21.93 -6.31 3.10
C TYR A 61 21.49 -5.38 1.98
N ASP A 62 21.51 -5.86 0.74
CA ASP A 62 21.02 -5.12 -0.42
C ASP A 62 19.57 -5.50 -0.76
N ILE A 63 18.83 -4.54 -1.32
CA ILE A 63 17.45 -4.73 -1.78
C ILE A 63 17.46 -4.84 -3.31
N SER A 64 16.94 -5.94 -3.86
CA SER A 64 17.01 -6.23 -5.31
C SER A 64 16.23 -5.25 -6.19
N ILE A 65 15.10 -4.74 -5.69
CA ILE A 65 14.25 -3.76 -6.39
C ILE A 65 14.08 -2.59 -5.44
N SER A 66 14.47 -1.39 -5.84
CA SER A 66 14.32 -0.18 -5.03
C SER A 66 13.89 0.99 -5.91
N LEU A 67 12.83 1.70 -5.48
CA LEU A 67 12.37 2.92 -6.19
C LEU A 67 13.31 4.11 -5.94
N ILE A 68 13.98 4.12 -4.78
CA ILE A 68 14.97 5.11 -4.40
C ILE A 68 16.34 4.42 -4.25
N PRO A 69 17.46 5.07 -4.59
CA PRO A 69 18.78 4.48 -4.44
C PRO A 69 19.00 3.96 -3.02
N PHE A 70 19.41 2.71 -2.88
CA PHE A 70 19.65 2.06 -1.60
C PHE A 70 20.86 1.16 -1.70
N THR A 71 21.75 1.22 -0.70
CA THR A 71 22.91 0.34 -0.57
C THR A 71 22.93 -0.33 0.81
N SER A 72 23.69 -1.42 0.95
CA SER A 72 23.89 -2.11 2.24
C SER A 72 24.51 -1.24 3.34
N GLU A 73 25.12 -0.10 3.00
CA GLU A 73 25.65 0.88 3.95
C GLU A 73 24.56 1.80 4.52
N ASP A 74 23.40 1.89 3.87
CA ASP A 74 22.30 2.73 4.32
C ASP A 74 21.64 2.19 5.60
N THR A 75 20.96 3.07 6.33
CA THR A 75 20.33 2.74 7.60
C THR A 75 19.10 1.84 7.44
N HIS A 76 18.79 1.05 8.48
CA HIS A 76 17.55 0.26 8.54
C HIS A 76 16.27 1.10 8.37
N LEU A 77 16.28 2.36 8.82
CA LEU A 77 15.19 3.32 8.60
C LEU A 77 14.97 3.55 7.10
N ARG A 78 16.04 3.77 6.33
CA ARG A 78 15.94 3.92 4.88
C ARG A 78 15.45 2.62 4.23
N ALA A 79 15.94 1.47 4.67
CA ALA A 79 15.48 0.16 4.19
C ALA A 79 13.97 -0.04 4.41
N TYR A 80 13.45 0.41 5.55
CA TYR A 80 12.01 0.40 5.85
C TYR A 80 11.22 1.27 4.86
N PHE A 81 11.67 2.50 4.59
CA PHE A 81 11.01 3.37 3.61
C PHE A 81 11.06 2.81 2.19
N VAL A 82 12.18 2.22 1.78
CA VAL A 82 12.31 1.52 0.49
C VAL A 82 11.29 0.38 0.41
N GLY A 83 11.21 -0.46 1.46
CA GLY A 83 10.26 -1.56 1.53
C GLY A 83 8.79 -1.10 1.49
N LEU A 84 8.47 0.01 2.17
CA LEU A 84 7.15 0.63 2.14
C LEU A 84 6.78 1.09 0.72
N LEU A 85 7.69 1.80 0.05
CA LEU A 85 7.48 2.29 -1.32
C LEU A 85 7.31 1.14 -2.31
N ASN A 86 8.13 0.10 -2.20
CA ASN A 86 8.01 -1.10 -3.02
C ASN A 86 6.66 -1.80 -2.82
N THR A 87 6.22 -1.95 -1.56
CA THR A 87 4.94 -2.58 -1.24
C THR A 87 3.79 -1.77 -1.83
N LEU A 88 3.85 -0.43 -1.73
CA LEU A 88 2.85 0.46 -2.31
C LEU A 88 2.82 0.33 -3.85
N MET A 89 3.99 0.32 -4.49
CA MET A 89 4.10 0.15 -5.94
C MET A 89 3.47 -1.18 -6.38
N ILE A 90 3.86 -2.29 -5.73
CA ILE A 90 3.34 -3.62 -6.05
C ILE A 90 1.82 -3.69 -5.79
N ALA A 91 1.33 -3.09 -4.72
CA ALA A 91 -0.10 -3.05 -4.41
C ALA A 91 -0.89 -2.29 -5.49
N VAL A 92 -0.41 -1.12 -5.92
CA VAL A 92 -1.08 -0.33 -6.98
C VAL A 92 -1.09 -1.08 -8.30
N CYS A 93 0.07 -1.58 -8.75
CA CYS A 93 0.17 -2.37 -9.98
C CYS A 93 -0.69 -3.65 -9.90
N GLY A 94 -0.66 -4.33 -8.76
CA GLY A 94 -1.44 -5.53 -8.49
C GLY A 94 -2.94 -5.27 -8.54
N CYS A 95 -3.43 -4.17 -7.95
CA CYS A 95 -4.84 -3.79 -8.00
C CYS A 95 -5.31 -3.52 -9.44
N ILE A 96 -4.51 -2.81 -10.24
CA ILE A 96 -4.83 -2.52 -11.64
C ILE A 96 -4.92 -3.82 -12.43
N LEU A 97 -3.87 -4.67 -12.36
CA LEU A 97 -3.83 -5.94 -13.08
C LEU A 97 -4.94 -6.90 -12.62
N ALA A 98 -5.18 -7.01 -11.32
CA ALA A 98 -6.24 -7.86 -10.77
C ALA A 98 -7.63 -7.39 -11.23
N THR A 99 -7.84 -6.07 -11.35
CA THR A 99 -9.11 -5.52 -11.86
C THR A 99 -9.32 -5.87 -13.33
N ILE A 100 -8.28 -5.69 -14.16
CA ILE A 100 -8.34 -6.02 -15.60
C ILE A 100 -8.58 -7.52 -15.78
N ILE A 101 -7.75 -8.36 -15.16
CA ILE A 101 -7.86 -9.82 -15.27
C ILE A 101 -9.20 -10.31 -14.70
N GLY A 102 -9.59 -9.84 -13.51
CA GLY A 102 -10.86 -10.21 -12.88
C GLY A 102 -12.07 -9.83 -13.71
N PHE A 103 -12.04 -8.65 -14.35
CA PHE A 103 -13.09 -8.22 -15.27
C PHE A 103 -13.16 -9.07 -16.54
N LEU A 104 -12.02 -9.34 -17.18
CA LEU A 104 -11.94 -10.18 -18.37
C LEU A 104 -12.44 -11.61 -18.07
N VAL A 105 -11.95 -12.22 -17.00
CA VAL A 105 -12.38 -13.54 -16.55
C VAL A 105 -13.88 -13.54 -16.21
N GLY A 106 -14.38 -12.46 -15.60
CA GLY A 106 -15.80 -12.27 -15.32
C GLY A 106 -16.67 -12.29 -16.58
N ILE A 107 -16.24 -11.61 -17.65
CA ILE A 107 -16.92 -11.64 -18.95
C ILE A 107 -16.86 -13.04 -19.56
N ILE A 108 -15.67 -13.66 -19.58
CA ILE A 108 -15.45 -14.99 -20.16
C ILE A 108 -16.36 -16.03 -19.48
N ARG A 109 -16.56 -15.92 -18.17
CA ARG A 109 -17.45 -16.82 -17.40
C ARG A 109 -18.92 -16.72 -17.82
N LEU A 110 -19.38 -15.55 -18.28
CA LEU A 110 -20.75 -15.33 -18.77
C LEU A 110 -20.92 -15.73 -20.24
N SER A 111 -19.83 -16.01 -20.96
CA SER A 111 -19.86 -16.41 -22.37
C SER A 111 -20.74 -17.64 -22.60
N SER A 112 -21.48 -17.65 -23.71
CA SER A 112 -22.27 -18.81 -24.15
C SER A 112 -21.39 -19.98 -24.60
N ASN A 113 -20.11 -19.74 -24.91
CA ASN A 113 -19.18 -20.78 -25.30
C ASN A 113 -18.75 -21.61 -24.09
N TRP A 114 -19.09 -22.90 -24.12
CA TRP A 114 -18.78 -23.86 -23.05
C TRP A 114 -17.30 -23.94 -22.70
N LEU A 115 -16.40 -23.93 -23.70
CA LEU A 115 -14.95 -24.06 -23.47
C LEU A 115 -14.41 -22.88 -22.65
N PHE A 116 -14.69 -21.66 -23.10
CA PHE A 116 -14.24 -20.44 -22.45
C PHE A 116 -14.80 -20.30 -21.05
N ARG A 117 -16.09 -20.59 -20.87
CA ARG A 117 -16.76 -20.61 -19.57
C ARG A 117 -16.04 -21.56 -18.61
N ASN A 118 -15.76 -22.80 -19.05
CA ASN A 118 -15.13 -23.80 -18.19
C ASN A 118 -13.67 -23.46 -17.84
N ILE A 119 -12.89 -22.90 -18.76
CA ILE A 119 -11.53 -22.42 -18.48
C ILE A 119 -11.57 -21.33 -17.41
N ALA A 120 -12.50 -20.37 -17.50
CA ALA A 120 -12.67 -19.34 -16.49
C ALA A 120 -13.09 -19.92 -15.12
N TYR A 121 -13.97 -20.94 -15.11
CA TYR A 121 -14.33 -21.65 -13.87
C TYR A 121 -13.11 -22.30 -13.22
N VAL A 122 -12.33 -23.07 -13.97
CA VAL A 122 -11.13 -23.75 -13.46
C VAL A 122 -10.12 -22.73 -12.91
N TYR A 123 -9.87 -21.63 -13.63
CA TYR A 123 -8.98 -20.58 -13.17
C TYR A 123 -9.45 -19.95 -11.85
N VAL A 124 -10.73 -19.61 -11.73
CA VAL A 124 -11.29 -18.99 -10.51
C VAL A 124 -11.29 -19.96 -9.34
N GLU A 125 -11.65 -21.22 -9.56
CA GLU A 125 -11.62 -22.24 -8.51
C GLU A 125 -10.19 -22.53 -8.05
N PHE A 126 -9.24 -22.66 -8.97
CA PHE A 126 -7.83 -22.86 -8.64
C PHE A 126 -7.29 -21.71 -7.78
N THR A 127 -7.49 -20.46 -8.23
CA THR A 127 -6.96 -19.28 -7.53
C THR A 127 -7.57 -19.08 -6.14
N ARG A 128 -8.83 -19.49 -5.94
CA ARG A 128 -9.53 -19.33 -4.66
C ARG A 128 -9.33 -20.49 -3.69
N ASN A 129 -9.12 -21.71 -4.19
CA ASN A 129 -9.06 -22.93 -3.38
C ASN A 129 -7.62 -23.40 -3.10
N VAL A 130 -6.64 -22.99 -3.91
CA VAL A 130 -5.24 -23.37 -3.71
C VAL A 130 -4.56 -22.42 -2.74
N PRO A 131 -3.90 -22.93 -1.67
CA PRO A 131 -3.18 -22.09 -0.72
C PRO A 131 -2.16 -21.17 -1.39
N VAL A 132 -2.16 -19.89 -0.99
CA VAL A 132 -1.23 -18.88 -1.54
C VAL A 132 0.23 -19.29 -1.35
N LEU A 133 0.56 -19.96 -0.25
CA LEU A 133 1.91 -20.46 -0.01
C LEU A 133 2.38 -21.44 -1.11
N LEU A 134 1.50 -22.35 -1.54
CA LEU A 134 1.82 -23.30 -2.62
C LEU A 134 2.06 -22.55 -3.93
N GLN A 135 1.22 -21.54 -4.22
CA GLN A 135 1.40 -20.70 -5.39
C GLN A 135 2.75 -19.99 -5.37
N ILE A 136 3.14 -19.37 -4.25
CA ILE A 136 4.44 -18.70 -4.09
C ILE A 136 5.59 -19.68 -4.34
N ILE A 137 5.55 -20.87 -3.75
CA ILE A 137 6.60 -21.89 -3.93
C ILE A 137 6.65 -22.38 -5.39
N LEU A 138 5.51 -22.61 -6.03
CA LEU A 138 5.44 -23.03 -7.43
C LEU A 138 6.03 -21.98 -8.36
N TYR A 139 5.59 -20.72 -8.26
CA TYR A 139 6.10 -19.63 -9.09
C TYR A 139 7.58 -19.37 -8.85
N TYR A 140 8.04 -19.45 -7.59
CA TYR A 140 9.45 -19.32 -7.26
C TYR A 140 10.28 -20.45 -7.87
N SER A 141 9.78 -21.69 -7.82
CA SER A 141 10.45 -22.85 -8.42
C SER A 141 10.56 -22.72 -9.94
N ILE A 142 9.51 -22.22 -10.61
CA ILE A 142 9.55 -21.91 -12.05
C ILE A 142 10.60 -20.82 -12.31
N LEU A 143 10.61 -19.75 -11.51
CA LEU A 143 11.57 -18.66 -11.65
C LEU A 143 13.02 -19.13 -11.53
N LEU A 144 13.32 -20.05 -10.63
CA LEU A 144 14.68 -20.60 -10.49
C LEU A 144 15.16 -21.40 -11.70
N ASN A 145 14.24 -21.94 -12.51
CA ASN A 145 14.54 -22.67 -13.75
C ASN A 145 14.79 -21.74 -14.95
N LEU A 146 14.53 -20.44 -14.84
CA LEU A 146 14.87 -19.48 -15.89
C LEU A 146 16.40 -19.33 -16.01
N PRO A 147 16.90 -18.80 -17.16
CA PRO A 147 18.32 -18.60 -17.34
C PRO A 147 18.89 -17.58 -16.33
N LYS A 148 20.16 -17.78 -15.98
CA LYS A 148 20.91 -16.83 -15.17
C LYS A 148 21.10 -15.53 -15.95
N ILE A 149 21.33 -14.43 -15.24
CA ILE A 149 21.48 -13.06 -15.80
C ILE A 149 22.40 -12.99 -17.03
N LYS A 150 23.51 -13.74 -17.06
CA LYS A 150 24.46 -13.74 -18.18
C LYS A 150 23.91 -14.32 -19.49
N GLN A 151 22.82 -15.08 -19.42
CA GLN A 151 22.16 -15.76 -20.54
C GLN A 151 20.68 -15.36 -20.60
N ALA A 152 20.34 -14.15 -20.14
CA ALA A 152 18.96 -13.68 -20.05
C ALA A 152 18.22 -13.83 -21.38
N PHE A 153 16.96 -14.24 -21.32
CA PHE A 153 16.09 -14.15 -22.49
C PHE A 153 15.77 -12.68 -22.76
N VAL A 154 16.17 -12.18 -23.92
CA VAL A 154 15.87 -10.83 -24.38
C VAL A 154 14.53 -10.87 -25.09
N ILE A 155 13.56 -10.08 -24.61
CA ILE A 155 12.22 -9.96 -25.16
C ILE A 155 12.06 -8.53 -25.67
N PHE A 156 11.75 -8.37 -26.95
CA PHE A 156 11.57 -7.06 -27.61
C PHE A 156 12.76 -6.10 -27.44
N ASP A 157 13.99 -6.63 -27.34
CA ASP A 157 15.26 -5.87 -27.13
C ASP A 157 15.29 -4.92 -25.92
N THR A 158 14.28 -5.02 -25.04
CA THR A 158 14.06 -4.06 -23.94
C THR A 158 13.83 -4.77 -22.62
N PHE A 159 13.19 -5.94 -22.64
CA PHE A 159 12.91 -6.71 -21.44
C PHE A 159 13.87 -7.88 -21.32
N TYR A 160 14.44 -8.07 -20.14
CA TYR A 160 15.35 -9.18 -19.84
C TYR A 160 14.71 -10.08 -18.81
N LEU A 161 14.44 -11.33 -19.19
CA LEU A 161 13.86 -12.33 -18.31
C LEU A 161 14.95 -13.26 -17.77
N THR A 162 15.06 -13.33 -16.44
CA THR A 162 16.12 -14.05 -15.73
C THR A 162 15.56 -14.82 -14.54
N ASN A 163 16.39 -15.66 -13.93
CA ASN A 163 16.07 -16.31 -12.65
C ASN A 163 15.95 -15.35 -11.44
N ARG A 164 16.19 -14.05 -11.65
CA ARG A 164 15.92 -12.99 -10.66
C ARG A 164 14.64 -12.20 -10.97
N GLY A 165 13.90 -12.59 -12.01
CA GLY A 165 12.68 -11.92 -12.45
C GLY A 165 12.84 -11.25 -13.81
N LEU A 166 11.85 -10.40 -14.11
CA LEU A 166 11.79 -9.58 -15.32
C LEU A 166 12.41 -8.21 -15.03
N PHE A 167 13.46 -7.86 -15.77
CA PHE A 167 14.04 -6.52 -15.76
C PHE A 167 13.54 -5.77 -16.98
N SER A 168 12.99 -4.58 -16.75
CA SER A 168 12.63 -3.63 -17.79
C SER A 168 13.60 -2.45 -17.77
N PRO A 169 13.67 -1.66 -18.85
CA PRO A 169 14.41 -0.41 -18.83
C PRO A 169 13.85 0.48 -17.72
N SER A 170 14.73 1.20 -17.01
CA SER A 170 14.28 2.12 -15.97
C SER A 170 13.43 3.23 -16.61
N PRO A 171 12.23 3.54 -16.07
CA PRO A 171 11.51 4.72 -16.49
C PRO A 171 12.32 5.96 -16.11
N ILE A 172 12.66 6.78 -17.10
CA ILE A 172 13.45 8.00 -16.89
C ILE A 172 12.50 9.12 -16.50
N PHE A 173 12.50 9.49 -15.22
CA PHE A 173 11.73 10.64 -14.74
C PHE A 173 12.43 11.94 -15.17
N LYS A 174 11.89 12.60 -16.19
CA LYS A 174 12.35 13.92 -16.63
C LYS A 174 11.85 15.02 -15.67
N GLU A 175 12.48 16.19 -15.73
CA GLU A 175 11.99 17.39 -15.07
C GLU A 175 10.52 17.65 -15.43
N GLY A 176 9.68 17.95 -14.44
CA GLY A 176 8.23 18.13 -14.62
C GLY A 176 7.35 16.90 -14.28
N PHE A 177 7.92 15.72 -14.01
CA PHE A 177 7.13 14.54 -13.60
C PHE A 177 6.30 14.77 -12.32
N SER A 178 6.74 15.68 -11.44
CA SER A 178 5.99 16.11 -10.27
C SER A 178 4.62 16.71 -10.62
N ILE A 179 4.50 17.41 -11.76
CA ILE A 179 3.24 17.99 -12.24
C ILE A 179 2.24 16.88 -12.62
N VAL A 180 2.74 15.79 -13.22
CA VAL A 180 1.92 14.61 -13.57
C VAL A 180 1.45 13.88 -12.31
N LEU A 181 2.31 13.74 -11.30
CA LEU A 181 1.92 13.17 -10.00
C LEU A 181 0.86 14.03 -9.29
N TRP A 182 1.06 15.35 -9.25
CA TRP A 182 0.10 16.28 -8.64
C TRP A 182 -1.24 16.28 -9.38
N SER A 183 -1.24 16.23 -10.72
CA SER A 183 -2.48 16.18 -11.52
C SER A 183 -3.26 14.89 -11.28
N PHE A 184 -2.58 13.75 -11.10
CA PHE A 184 -3.21 12.48 -10.77
C PHE A 184 -3.87 12.50 -9.37
N ILE A 185 -3.18 13.05 -8.37
CA ILE A 185 -3.74 13.24 -7.02
C ILE A 185 -4.96 14.15 -7.09
N PHE A 186 -4.87 15.27 -7.81
CA PHE A 186 -5.97 16.22 -7.97
C PHE A 186 -7.18 15.57 -8.66
N ALA A 187 -6.94 14.74 -9.68
CA ALA A 187 -7.98 14.00 -10.39
C ALA A 187 -8.70 13.00 -9.48
N ILE A 188 -7.98 12.30 -8.60
CA ILE A 188 -8.58 11.38 -7.61
C ILE A 188 -9.45 12.17 -6.62
N ILE A 189 -8.93 13.27 -6.06
CA ILE A 189 -9.67 14.10 -5.11
C ILE A 189 -10.94 14.66 -5.76
N PHE A 190 -10.81 15.21 -6.97
CA PHE A 190 -11.93 15.75 -7.74
C PHE A 190 -12.96 14.67 -8.08
N SER A 191 -12.52 13.47 -8.49
CA SER A 191 -13.37 12.31 -8.76
C SER A 191 -14.18 11.86 -7.53
N ILE A 192 -13.57 11.89 -6.34
CA ILE A 192 -14.26 11.57 -5.07
C ILE A 192 -15.29 12.66 -4.72
N LEU A 193 -14.92 13.94 -4.83
CA LEU A 193 -15.82 15.07 -4.56
C LEU A 193 -16.99 15.08 -5.53
N LEU A 194 -16.74 14.88 -6.81
CA LEU A 194 -17.76 14.81 -7.87
C LEU A 194 -18.71 13.64 -7.63
N LYS A 195 -18.20 12.47 -7.25
CA LYS A 195 -19.03 11.31 -6.86
C LYS A 195 -19.93 11.64 -5.68
N ARG A 196 -19.40 12.28 -4.63
CA ARG A 196 -20.20 12.69 -3.46
C ARG A 196 -21.28 13.69 -3.83
N PHE A 197 -20.94 14.69 -4.66
CA PHE A 197 -21.87 15.73 -5.09
C PHE A 197 -22.97 15.19 -6.01
N LEU A 198 -22.61 14.39 -7.02
CA LEU A 198 -23.56 13.79 -7.97
C LEU A 198 -24.45 12.75 -7.32
N LYS A 199 -23.94 11.98 -6.34
CA LYS A 199 -24.78 11.05 -5.56
C LYS A 199 -25.82 11.80 -4.73
N LYS A 200 -25.42 12.87 -4.05
CA LYS A 200 -26.36 13.73 -3.28
C LYS A 200 -27.41 14.37 -4.20
N LYS A 201 -27.02 14.79 -5.40
CA LYS A 201 -27.94 15.33 -6.40
C LYS A 201 -28.86 14.26 -6.99
N GLN A 202 -28.37 13.04 -7.19
CA GLN A 202 -29.16 11.89 -7.64
C GLN A 202 -30.22 11.49 -6.61
N GLU A 203 -29.88 11.50 -5.31
CA GLU A 203 -30.84 11.25 -4.21
C GLU A 203 -31.97 12.29 -4.17
N GLN A 204 -31.69 13.55 -4.55
CA GLN A 204 -32.68 14.62 -4.58
C GLN A 204 -33.51 14.68 -5.88
N THR A 205 -32.93 14.29 -7.03
CA THR A 205 -33.53 14.49 -8.36
C THR A 205 -33.99 13.20 -9.03
N GLY A 206 -33.66 12.03 -8.47
CA GLY A 206 -34.02 10.70 -9.01
C GLY A 206 -33.31 10.32 -10.33
N LYS A 207 -32.61 11.25 -10.99
CA LYS A 207 -31.89 10.99 -12.24
C LYS A 207 -30.54 10.32 -11.97
N GLN A 208 -30.34 9.14 -12.55
CA GLN A 208 -29.07 8.42 -12.48
C GLN A 208 -28.04 9.08 -13.42
N TYR A 209 -26.95 9.56 -12.86
CA TYR A 209 -25.81 10.04 -13.65
C TYR A 209 -24.80 8.89 -13.83
N PRO A 210 -24.16 8.75 -15.01
CA PRO A 210 -23.16 7.71 -15.27
C PRO A 210 -21.82 8.07 -14.60
N ILE A 211 -21.82 8.15 -13.27
CA ILE A 211 -20.69 8.61 -12.44
C ILE A 211 -19.44 7.74 -12.66
N PHE A 212 -19.62 6.44 -12.95
CA PHE A 212 -18.50 5.54 -13.23
C PHE A 212 -17.72 5.96 -14.48
N LEU A 213 -18.41 6.22 -15.60
CA LEU A 213 -17.81 6.66 -16.87
C LEU A 213 -17.11 8.02 -16.74
N ILE A 214 -17.75 8.96 -16.04
CA ILE A 214 -17.20 10.30 -15.84
C ILE A 214 -15.93 10.25 -14.98
N ASN A 215 -15.96 9.49 -13.88
CA ASN A 215 -14.80 9.36 -13.00
C ASN A 215 -13.65 8.60 -13.67
N SER A 216 -13.92 7.54 -14.44
CA SER A 216 -12.89 6.84 -15.20
C SER A 216 -12.27 7.73 -16.27
N ALA A 217 -13.09 8.53 -16.98
CA ALA A 217 -12.59 9.46 -17.97
C ALA A 217 -11.71 10.54 -17.35
N ILE A 218 -12.11 11.13 -16.22
CA ILE A 218 -11.31 12.15 -15.53
C ILE A 218 -9.96 11.57 -15.09
N ILE A 219 -9.95 10.42 -14.41
CA ILE A 219 -8.71 9.82 -13.88
C ILE A 219 -7.72 9.45 -15.00
N ILE A 220 -8.21 9.04 -16.17
CA ILE A 220 -7.37 8.62 -17.30
C ILE A 220 -6.93 9.81 -18.16
N PHE A 221 -7.83 10.75 -18.46
CA PHE A 221 -7.55 11.81 -19.42
C PHE A 221 -6.82 13.02 -18.81
N THR A 222 -7.01 13.35 -17.52
CA THR A 222 -6.32 14.51 -16.93
C THR A 222 -4.81 14.35 -16.89
N PRO A 223 -4.21 13.19 -16.53
CA PRO A 223 -2.76 13.04 -16.52
C PRO A 223 -2.19 13.05 -17.93
N ILE A 224 -2.91 12.47 -18.91
CA ILE A 224 -2.52 12.45 -20.32
C ILE A 224 -2.52 13.87 -20.90
N PHE A 225 -3.56 14.66 -20.61
CA PHE A 225 -3.64 16.05 -21.07
C PHE A 225 -2.50 16.90 -20.51
N PHE A 226 -2.21 16.79 -19.21
CA PHE A 226 -1.10 17.51 -18.60
C PHE A 226 0.26 17.06 -19.13
N PHE A 227 0.44 15.76 -19.37
CA PHE A 227 1.64 15.21 -19.99
C PHE A 227 1.86 15.76 -21.41
N MET A 228 0.83 15.74 -22.25
CA MET A 228 0.88 16.30 -23.61
C MET A 228 1.11 17.82 -23.62
N SER A 229 0.52 18.55 -22.66
CA SER A 229 0.72 20.00 -22.55
C SER A 229 2.15 20.38 -22.19
N TRP A 230 2.85 19.50 -21.45
CA TRP A 230 4.24 19.71 -21.06
C TRP A 230 5.19 19.40 -22.22
N GLU A 231 4.94 18.36 -23.01
CA GLU A 231 5.76 18.05 -24.19
C GLU A 231 5.69 19.10 -25.31
N CYS A 232 4.73 20.03 -25.25
CA CYS A 232 4.62 21.17 -26.17
C CYS A 232 5.41 22.42 -25.73
N HIS A 233 6.13 22.39 -24.60
CA HIS A 233 6.99 23.48 -24.12
C HIS A 233 8.45 23.04 -23.96
#